data_AF-A0A3N5J409-F1
#
_entry.id   AF-A0A3N5J409-F1
#
_cell.length_a   1.000
_cell.length_b   1.000
_cell.length_c   1.000
_cell.angle_alpha   90.00
_cell.angle_beta   90.00
_cell.angle_gamma   90.00
#
_symmetry.space_group_name_H-M   'P 1'
#
loop_
_entity.id
_entity.type
_entity.pdbx_description
1 polymer ?
#
loop_
_entity_poly.entity_id
_entity_poly.type
_entity_poly.pdbx_seq_one_letter_code
_entity_poly.pdbx_strand_id
1 'polypeptide(L)'
;MKMKRTLLVTLLTVGLVGSAIAQDISPYLFGQNHWLAQGDEDRVGYIHLLWPKVKESGVKVVRIGGNGYNRNLPERQRLVAMVDSIRHIGAEPLLQVPCDYTVLQAMELVEYFTQRGEKKVQFWCIGNEPLLRNEFTIEGVRDYIMRIAPAMKRVDPTIKIFVFDECELREAAYRDLCGGRLDITGLKENGARLIDGFSFHKYPNGREFNRDNVIFSGPETIRNQAEKLVQMMNEADTKHRRTGDAKLMWALTEVNVTYANPDREIAGFGNTSFLGGQFMAEIFGIGMQYGAFTVNPWCISETDAVSTDFGYLGLPREFYPRSSYYHMQMMAEHMSGQFMPTSVNQDYVKAIGTKSDDTICVLVMNQSLTENFDFDIILNKNEKSTQRLTINADASLDKHLRGAIDNQTTVLFVFNAQGELLKQLTYGLKQNLKFQGPEVNNAMEENALMENKDKNSGKEILKRDGIIPPRDHQAPPNLIDLTEYYTASLDDDWLVSVGANLQPLPKGIQTWAGAKFDVRGLIQLAGKNLYEQSELDDARKKEYYPQVVNNIRVQLKGQKIHFVHASSWWADENDKVGEYVVHYENGEIRRIPLLYMQSLKDWWTTPNDPTPQNAEIAWQGQNE
;
A
#
# COMPACT_ATOMS: atom_id res chain seq x y z
N MET A 1 -1.89 -4.17 60.83
CA MET A 1 -1.11 -2.97 60.41
C MET A 1 -1.67 -2.50 59.07
N LYS A 2 -2.42 -1.39 59.06
CA LYS A 2 -3.06 -0.84 57.85
C LYS A 2 -2.03 -0.04 57.06
N MET A 3 -1.68 -0.46 55.85
CA MET A 3 -0.84 0.32 54.94
C MET A 3 -1.73 1.21 54.08
N LYS A 4 -1.67 2.52 54.34
CA LYS A 4 -2.33 3.57 53.55
C LYS A 4 -1.69 3.60 52.14
N ARG A 5 -2.51 3.44 51.10
CA ARG A 5 -2.14 3.81 49.72
C ARG A 5 -2.23 5.32 49.61
N THR A 6 -1.09 5.98 49.41
CA THR A 6 -1.02 7.41 49.09
C THR A 6 -1.36 7.57 47.62
N LEU A 7 -2.46 8.26 47.33
CA LEU A 7 -2.88 8.66 46.00
C LEU A 7 -1.93 9.76 45.51
N LEU A 8 -1.08 9.45 44.53
CA LEU A 8 -0.27 10.45 43.83
C LEU A 8 -1.19 11.14 42.80
N VAL A 9 -1.70 12.32 43.14
CA VAL A 9 -2.40 13.19 42.20
C VAL A 9 -1.33 13.85 41.33
N THR A 10 -1.09 13.29 40.14
CA THR A 10 -0.30 13.95 39.11
C THR A 10 -1.12 15.14 38.61
N LEU A 11 -0.68 16.36 38.91
CA LEU A 11 -1.22 17.58 38.30
C LEU A 11 -1.03 17.45 36.78
N LEU A 12 -2.14 17.35 36.04
CA LEU A 12 -2.16 17.69 34.62
C LEU A 12 -1.74 19.15 34.50
N THR A 13 -0.51 19.40 34.06
CA THR A 13 -0.17 20.67 33.44
C THR A 13 -0.99 20.79 32.17
N VAL A 14 -2.07 21.58 32.23
CA VAL A 14 -2.79 22.07 31.06
C VAL A 14 -1.80 22.89 30.26
N GLY A 15 -1.16 22.25 29.27
CA GLY A 15 -0.43 22.95 28.23
C GLY A 15 -1.42 23.88 27.53
N LEU A 16 -1.06 25.16 27.45
CA LEU A 16 -1.71 26.11 26.58
C LEU A 16 -1.78 25.50 25.18
N VAL A 17 -2.98 25.11 24.76
CA VAL A 17 -3.30 24.75 23.38
C VAL A 17 -3.12 26.04 22.58
N GLY A 18 -1.90 26.28 22.12
CA GLY A 18 -1.67 27.24 21.05
C GLY A 18 -2.57 26.84 19.90
N SER A 19 -3.31 27.80 19.35
CA SER A 19 -4.12 27.60 18.15
C SER A 19 -3.26 26.87 17.11
N ALA A 20 -3.55 25.59 16.89
CA ALA A 20 -2.78 24.77 15.98
C ALA A 20 -2.92 25.41 14.60
N ILE A 21 -1.84 25.98 14.10
CA ILE A 21 -1.75 26.31 12.67
C ILE A 21 -1.97 24.98 11.95
N ALA A 22 -2.93 24.95 11.03
CA ALA A 22 -3.18 23.75 10.24
C ALA A 22 -1.87 23.36 9.52
N GLN A 23 -1.38 22.16 9.78
CA GLN A 23 -0.11 21.67 9.27
C GLN A 23 -0.36 21.01 7.92
N ASP A 24 0.16 21.62 6.86
CA ASP A 24 0.07 21.04 5.51
C ASP A 24 0.83 19.71 5.45
N ILE A 25 0.22 18.75 4.77
CA ILE A 25 0.76 17.42 4.52
C ILE A 25 1.61 17.48 3.27
N SER A 26 2.86 17.00 3.38
CA SER A 26 3.74 16.91 2.22
C SER A 26 3.15 16.02 1.13
N PRO A 27 3.14 16.44 -0.15
CA PRO A 27 2.75 15.56 -1.26
C PRO A 27 3.73 14.40 -1.47
N TYR A 28 4.87 14.42 -0.76
CA TYR A 28 5.91 13.41 -0.77
C TYR A 28 5.87 12.49 0.46
N LEU A 29 4.88 12.65 1.35
CA LEU A 29 4.87 12.01 2.67
C LEU A 29 4.99 10.48 2.61
N PHE A 30 4.24 9.85 1.72
CA PHE A 30 4.14 8.39 1.64
C PHE A 30 5.33 7.81 0.86
N GLY A 31 6.42 7.51 1.57
CA GLY A 31 7.65 7.01 0.98
C GLY A 31 7.89 5.51 1.21
N GLN A 32 8.95 4.99 0.58
CA GLN A 32 9.49 3.63 0.78
C GLN A 32 11.02 3.58 0.59
N ASN A 33 11.67 2.47 0.95
CA ASN A 33 13.09 2.24 0.69
C ASN A 33 13.33 1.18 -0.40
N HIS A 34 14.29 1.46 -1.28
CA HIS A 34 14.88 0.53 -2.23
C HIS A 34 16.38 0.37 -1.95
N TRP A 35 16.77 -0.83 -1.55
CA TRP A 35 18.17 -1.17 -1.30
C TRP A 35 18.60 -2.46 -2.00
N LEU A 36 17.69 -3.43 -2.11
CA LEU A 36 17.93 -4.75 -2.67
C LEU A 36 17.54 -4.80 -4.15
N ALA A 37 18.46 -4.48 -5.04
CA ALA A 37 18.35 -4.83 -6.46
C ALA A 37 19.09 -6.16 -6.75
N GLN A 38 18.89 -6.71 -7.95
CA GLN A 38 19.50 -7.99 -8.34
C GLN A 38 21.02 -7.97 -8.13
N GLY A 39 21.54 -8.91 -7.33
CA GLY A 39 22.97 -9.05 -7.04
C GLY A 39 23.51 -8.15 -5.93
N ASP A 40 22.69 -7.33 -5.27
CA ASP A 40 23.15 -6.61 -4.07
C ASP A 40 23.42 -7.60 -2.93
N GLU A 41 24.58 -7.42 -2.29
CA GLU A 41 25.09 -8.32 -1.21
C GLU A 41 25.09 -9.81 -1.58
N ASP A 42 25.34 -10.14 -2.85
CA ASP A 42 25.29 -11.50 -3.39
C ASP A 42 23.90 -12.17 -3.25
N ARG A 43 22.83 -11.36 -3.15
CA ARG A 43 21.45 -11.82 -3.00
C ARG A 43 20.64 -11.67 -4.30
N VAL A 44 19.58 -12.47 -4.39
CA VAL A 44 18.58 -12.35 -5.46
C VAL A 44 17.64 -11.18 -5.13
N GLY A 45 17.48 -10.26 -6.08
CA GLY A 45 16.67 -9.06 -5.91
C GLY A 45 15.47 -9.05 -6.86
N TYR A 46 14.27 -8.98 -6.30
CA TYR A 46 13.02 -9.13 -7.05
C TYR A 46 12.36 -7.81 -7.46
N ILE A 47 12.98 -6.67 -7.13
CA ILE A 47 12.37 -5.34 -7.28
C ILE A 47 11.81 -5.06 -8.69
N HIS A 48 12.44 -5.59 -9.73
CA HIS A 48 12.02 -5.44 -11.12
C HIS A 48 10.63 -6.03 -11.41
N LEU A 49 10.15 -6.98 -10.60
CA LEU A 49 8.81 -7.58 -10.70
C LEU A 49 7.75 -6.79 -9.92
N LEU A 50 8.17 -5.91 -9.00
CA LEU A 50 7.30 -5.36 -7.97
C LEU A 50 6.76 -3.96 -8.31
N TRP A 51 7.40 -3.24 -9.24
CA TRP A 51 7.06 -1.86 -9.57
C TRP A 51 5.57 -1.61 -9.88
N PRO A 52 4.84 -2.49 -10.61
CA PRO A 52 3.40 -2.30 -10.81
C PRO A 52 2.63 -2.27 -9.48
N LYS A 53 2.92 -3.20 -8.57
CA LYS A 53 2.28 -3.25 -7.25
C LYS A 53 2.73 -2.10 -6.36
N VAL A 54 4.00 -1.71 -6.42
CA VAL A 54 4.53 -0.53 -5.73
C VAL A 54 3.79 0.74 -6.18
N LYS A 55 3.51 0.90 -7.48
CA LYS A 55 2.73 2.03 -8.01
C LYS A 55 1.33 2.12 -7.40
N GLU A 56 0.64 0.99 -7.35
CA GLU A 56 -0.72 0.88 -6.78
C GLU A 56 -0.77 1.26 -5.30
N SER A 57 0.35 1.20 -4.56
CA SER A 57 0.42 1.60 -3.16
C SER A 57 0.29 3.11 -2.91
N GLY A 58 0.38 3.92 -3.97
CA GLY A 58 0.35 5.38 -3.87
C GLY A 58 1.66 6.02 -3.43
N VAL A 59 2.76 5.26 -3.37
CA VAL A 59 4.10 5.77 -3.00
C VAL A 59 4.50 7.03 -3.80
N LYS A 60 5.11 7.99 -3.12
CA LYS A 60 5.51 9.30 -3.67
C LYS A 60 7.01 9.54 -3.65
N VAL A 61 7.72 8.90 -2.72
CA VAL A 61 9.19 8.96 -2.64
C VAL A 61 9.76 7.56 -2.44
N VAL A 62 10.84 7.24 -3.16
CA VAL A 62 11.61 6.02 -2.89
C VAL A 62 13.06 6.40 -2.59
N ARG A 63 13.51 6.13 -1.36
CA ARG A 63 14.90 6.32 -0.95
C ARG A 63 15.76 5.18 -1.51
N ILE A 64 16.87 5.53 -2.14
CA ILE A 64 17.91 4.61 -2.59
C ILE A 64 19.09 4.75 -1.63
N GLY A 65 19.35 3.73 -0.82
CA GLY A 65 20.37 3.82 0.22
C GLY A 65 20.45 2.61 1.16
N GLY A 66 20.97 2.88 2.36
CA GLY A 66 21.24 1.90 3.40
C GLY A 66 22.73 1.69 3.65
N ASN A 67 23.04 0.84 4.64
CA ASN A 67 24.41 0.62 5.12
C ASN A 67 25.38 0.12 4.03
N GLY A 68 24.93 -0.77 3.14
CA GLY A 68 25.76 -1.27 2.05
C GLY A 68 26.23 -0.15 1.11
N TYR A 69 25.40 0.86 0.89
CA TYR A 69 25.64 1.91 -0.10
C TYR A 69 26.59 3.00 0.40
N ASN A 70 26.86 3.06 1.71
CA ASN A 70 27.99 3.86 2.22
C ASN A 70 29.35 3.36 1.76
N ARG A 71 29.48 2.05 1.51
CA ARG A 71 30.77 1.41 1.19
C ARG A 71 30.86 1.04 -0.29
N ASN A 72 29.74 0.58 -0.84
CA ASN A 72 29.63 0.06 -2.20
C ASN A 72 28.42 0.67 -2.90
N LEU A 73 28.48 1.97 -3.22
CA LEU A 73 27.44 2.60 -4.03
C LEU A 73 27.36 1.91 -5.40
N PRO A 74 26.15 1.55 -5.90
CA PRO A 74 26.00 0.98 -7.22
C PRO A 74 26.62 1.84 -8.32
N GLU A 75 27.05 1.19 -9.40
CA GLU A 75 27.58 1.89 -10.57
C GLU A 75 26.52 2.81 -11.21
N ARG A 76 26.99 3.83 -11.95
CA ARG A 76 26.13 4.90 -12.49
C ARG A 76 24.97 4.39 -13.34
N GLN A 77 25.18 3.38 -14.18
CA GLN A 77 24.13 2.81 -15.02
C GLN A 77 23.02 2.15 -14.18
N ARG A 78 23.42 1.43 -13.12
CA ARG A 78 22.48 0.80 -12.19
C ARG A 78 21.69 1.83 -11.40
N LEU A 79 22.34 2.89 -10.91
CA LEU A 79 21.65 4.00 -10.25
C LEU A 79 20.63 4.68 -11.17
N VAL A 80 20.95 4.85 -12.46
CA VAL A 80 19.98 5.37 -13.45
C VAL A 80 18.79 4.45 -13.61
N ALA A 81 19.00 3.14 -13.71
CA ALA A 81 17.89 2.18 -13.82
C ALA A 81 16.98 2.23 -12.58
N MET A 82 17.55 2.40 -11.38
CA MET A 82 16.78 2.57 -10.15
C MET A 82 15.96 3.88 -10.17
N VAL A 83 16.60 5.01 -10.50
CA VAL A 83 15.94 6.33 -10.63
C VAL A 83 14.82 6.29 -11.68
N ASP A 84 15.07 5.67 -12.82
CA ASP A 84 14.11 5.56 -13.91
C ASP A 84 12.90 4.71 -13.54
N SER A 85 13.13 3.61 -12.82
CA SER A 85 12.05 2.75 -12.34
C SER A 85 11.13 3.47 -11.35
N ILE A 86 11.72 4.26 -10.44
CA ILE A 86 10.98 5.07 -9.45
C ILE A 86 10.16 6.15 -10.17
N ARG A 87 10.73 6.83 -11.17
CA ARG A 87 9.99 7.83 -11.95
C ARG A 87 8.91 7.25 -12.83
N HIS A 88 9.13 6.05 -13.37
CA HIS A 88 8.15 5.37 -14.21
C HIS A 88 6.83 5.10 -13.48
N ILE A 89 6.88 4.92 -12.16
CA ILE A 89 5.68 4.76 -11.33
C ILE A 89 5.11 6.10 -10.81
N GLY A 90 5.73 7.24 -11.15
CA GLY A 90 5.29 8.58 -10.74
C GLY A 90 5.78 9.01 -9.35
N ALA A 91 6.81 8.36 -8.80
CA ALA A 91 7.46 8.74 -7.54
C ALA A 91 8.79 9.47 -7.80
N GLU A 92 9.29 10.19 -6.79
CA GLU A 92 10.60 10.82 -6.83
C GLU A 92 11.66 10.00 -6.08
N PRO A 93 12.89 9.86 -6.61
CA PRO A 93 13.99 9.26 -5.87
C PRO A 93 14.56 10.23 -4.82
N LEU A 94 14.92 9.67 -3.66
CA LEU A 94 15.83 10.30 -2.70
C LEU A 94 17.14 9.49 -2.70
N LEU A 95 18.23 10.07 -3.21
CA LEU A 95 19.47 9.33 -3.45
C LEU A 95 20.55 9.59 -2.38
N GLN A 96 21.04 8.52 -1.75
CA GLN A 96 22.16 8.58 -0.81
C GLN A 96 23.50 8.82 -1.51
N VAL A 97 24.32 9.68 -0.90
CA VAL A 97 25.72 9.93 -1.27
C VAL A 97 26.63 9.37 -0.17
N PRO A 98 27.63 8.53 -0.50
CA PRO A 98 28.54 7.96 0.51
C PRO A 98 29.34 9.04 1.27
N CYS A 99 29.53 8.83 2.57
CA CYS A 99 30.20 9.80 3.42
C CYS A 99 31.71 9.96 3.13
N ASP A 100 32.35 8.98 2.49
CA ASP A 100 33.77 8.98 2.17
C ASP A 100 34.11 9.63 0.82
N TYR A 101 33.09 10.03 0.05
CA TYR A 101 33.28 10.67 -1.26
C TYR A 101 34.18 11.91 -1.17
N THR A 102 35.10 12.00 -2.13
CA THR A 102 35.88 13.21 -2.39
C THR A 102 34.99 14.31 -3.00
N VAL A 103 35.49 15.54 -2.99
CA VAL A 103 34.83 16.69 -3.65
C VAL A 103 34.50 16.38 -5.11
N LEU A 104 35.46 15.80 -5.86
CA LEU A 104 35.27 15.51 -7.28
C LEU A 104 34.20 14.42 -7.49
N GLN A 105 34.24 13.32 -6.74
CA GLN A 105 33.25 12.25 -6.85
C GLN A 105 31.82 12.73 -6.53
N ALA A 106 31.67 13.61 -5.53
CA ALA A 106 30.39 14.22 -5.21
C ALA A 106 29.87 15.14 -6.33
N MET A 107 30.76 15.95 -6.92
CA MET A 107 30.42 16.80 -8.07
C MET A 107 30.00 15.95 -9.28
N GLU A 108 30.81 14.96 -9.66
CA GLU A 108 30.55 14.09 -10.80
C GLU A 108 29.24 13.31 -10.66
N LEU A 109 28.87 12.89 -9.44
CA LEU A 109 27.59 12.22 -9.19
C LEU A 109 26.41 13.15 -9.48
N VAL A 110 26.43 14.37 -8.94
CA VAL A 110 25.35 15.36 -9.18
C VAL A 110 25.33 15.78 -10.64
N GLU A 111 26.49 16.02 -11.24
CA GLU A 111 26.65 16.41 -12.64
C GLU A 111 26.04 15.36 -13.57
N TYR A 112 26.30 14.08 -13.28
CA TYR A 112 25.75 12.97 -14.05
C TYR A 112 24.22 12.93 -14.07
N PHE A 113 23.57 13.22 -12.94
CA PHE A 113 22.11 13.28 -12.86
C PHE A 113 21.54 14.61 -13.36
N THR A 114 22.30 15.71 -13.36
CA THR A 114 21.80 17.05 -13.73
C THR A 114 22.00 17.39 -15.22
N GLN A 115 23.15 17.04 -15.82
CA GLN A 115 23.46 17.35 -17.22
C GLN A 115 22.57 16.64 -18.24
N ARG A 116 21.93 15.54 -17.84
CA ARG A 116 21.01 14.79 -18.70
C ARG A 116 19.58 15.33 -18.70
N GLY A 117 19.31 16.43 -17.97
CA GLY A 117 18.01 17.13 -17.94
C GLY A 117 16.85 16.31 -17.37
N GLU A 118 16.43 15.29 -18.11
CA GLU A 118 15.38 14.31 -17.78
C GLU A 118 15.70 13.44 -16.56
N LYS A 119 16.98 13.35 -16.19
CA LYS A 119 17.45 12.49 -15.09
C LYS A 119 17.72 13.25 -13.79
N LYS A 120 17.48 14.56 -13.73
CA LYS A 120 17.78 15.39 -12.55
C LYS A 120 17.17 14.84 -11.28
N VAL A 121 17.97 14.33 -10.35
CA VAL A 121 17.50 13.92 -9.02
C VAL A 121 17.41 15.15 -8.11
N GLN A 122 16.23 15.38 -7.55
CA GLN A 122 15.95 16.57 -6.74
C GLN A 122 16.34 16.38 -5.27
N PHE A 123 16.15 15.19 -4.70
CA PHE A 123 16.34 14.92 -3.27
C PHE A 123 17.52 13.99 -3.01
N TRP A 124 18.33 14.35 -2.03
CA TRP A 124 19.57 13.64 -1.70
C TRP A 124 19.75 13.54 -0.19
N CYS A 125 20.42 12.50 0.27
CA CYS A 125 20.98 12.44 1.63
C CYS A 125 22.49 12.16 1.59
N ILE A 126 23.22 12.53 2.65
CA ILE A 126 24.68 12.32 2.74
C ILE A 126 25.00 11.40 3.92
N GLY A 127 25.59 10.25 3.61
CA GLY A 127 25.90 9.20 4.58
C GLY A 127 24.69 8.36 4.96
N ASN A 128 24.92 7.43 5.90
CA ASN A 128 23.92 6.55 6.49
C ASN A 128 24.44 6.08 7.85
N GLU A 129 23.65 6.25 8.90
CA GLU A 129 23.92 5.78 10.28
C GLU A 129 25.35 6.06 10.81
N PRO A 130 25.89 7.27 10.64
CA PRO A 130 27.31 7.55 10.86
C PRO A 130 27.79 7.51 12.32
N LEU A 131 26.92 7.63 13.34
CA LEU A 131 27.32 7.43 14.75
C LEU A 131 27.07 6.00 15.22
N LEU A 132 26.40 5.18 14.41
CA LEU A 132 26.25 3.76 14.71
C LEU A 132 27.65 3.12 14.77
N ARG A 133 27.85 2.25 15.77
CA ARG A 133 29.14 1.54 16.03
C ARG A 133 30.35 2.47 16.28
N ASN A 134 30.12 3.75 16.61
CA ASN A 134 31.17 4.75 16.80
C ASN A 134 32.05 4.94 15.56
N GLU A 135 31.48 4.82 14.35
CA GLU A 135 32.23 5.01 13.10
C GLU A 135 32.73 6.47 12.96
N PHE A 136 31.94 7.44 13.40
CA PHE A 136 32.32 8.86 13.41
C PHE A 136 32.03 9.54 14.76
N THR A 137 32.79 10.61 15.04
CA THR A 137 32.40 11.63 16.02
C THR A 137 31.48 12.66 15.35
N ILE A 138 30.79 13.50 16.14
CA ILE A 138 29.94 14.56 15.58
C ILE A 138 30.75 15.61 14.81
N GLU A 139 32.01 15.86 15.19
CA GLU A 139 32.94 16.68 14.41
C GLU A 139 33.29 16.02 13.07
N GLY A 140 33.62 14.72 13.07
CA GLY A 140 33.93 13.99 11.83
C GLY A 140 32.74 13.94 10.87
N VAL A 141 31.53 13.90 11.43
CA VAL A 141 30.29 14.03 10.68
C VAL A 141 30.19 15.38 9.98
N ARG A 142 30.39 16.45 10.76
CA ARG A 142 30.35 17.80 10.23
C ARG A 142 31.40 17.94 9.13
N ASP A 143 32.59 17.38 9.31
CA ASP A 143 33.69 17.47 8.35
C ASP A 143 33.33 16.84 6.99
N TYR A 144 32.72 15.64 6.96
CA TYR A 144 32.31 15.07 5.67
C TYR A 144 31.13 15.83 5.05
N ILE A 145 30.18 16.34 5.85
CA ILE A 145 29.07 17.15 5.34
C ILE A 145 29.63 18.42 4.68
N MET A 146 30.59 19.08 5.34
CA MET A 146 31.26 20.28 4.83
C MET A 146 32.17 20.00 3.63
N ARG A 147 32.57 18.75 3.39
CA ARG A 147 33.27 18.35 2.16
C ARG A 147 32.29 18.12 1.00
N ILE A 148 31.19 17.41 1.26
CA ILE A 148 30.31 16.87 0.21
C ILE A 148 29.21 17.85 -0.17
N ALA A 149 28.48 18.42 0.79
CA ALA A 149 27.33 19.27 0.50
C ALA A 149 27.67 20.51 -0.35
N PRO A 150 28.77 21.26 -0.08
CA PRO A 150 29.12 22.40 -0.95
C PRO A 150 29.54 21.94 -2.34
N ALA A 151 30.20 20.79 -2.46
CA ALA A 151 30.58 20.23 -3.75
C ALA A 151 29.35 19.94 -4.62
N MET A 152 28.32 19.32 -4.03
CA MET A 152 27.04 19.06 -4.70
C MET A 152 26.31 20.36 -5.09
N LYS A 153 26.23 21.34 -4.18
CA LYS A 153 25.56 22.63 -4.42
C LYS A 153 26.26 23.51 -5.45
N ARG A 154 27.58 23.36 -5.64
CA ARG A 154 28.31 24.03 -6.73
C ARG A 154 27.88 23.55 -8.11
N VAL A 155 27.49 22.29 -8.23
CA VAL A 155 27.01 21.72 -9.50
C VAL A 155 25.55 22.10 -9.75
N ASP A 156 24.69 21.89 -8.76
CA ASP A 156 23.29 22.30 -8.85
C ASP A 156 22.81 22.89 -7.52
N PRO A 157 22.65 24.23 -7.41
CA PRO A 157 22.22 24.88 -6.18
C PRO A 157 20.76 24.57 -5.79
N THR A 158 19.97 23.99 -6.71
CA THR A 158 18.53 23.78 -6.52
C THR A 158 18.17 22.42 -5.92
N ILE A 159 19.10 21.46 -5.89
CA ILE A 159 18.87 20.16 -5.23
C ILE A 159 18.60 20.35 -3.74
N LYS A 160 17.90 19.39 -3.12
CA LYS A 160 17.60 19.37 -1.70
C LYS A 160 18.44 18.31 -0.99
N ILE A 161 19.19 18.72 0.03
CA ILE A 161 20.11 17.84 0.77
C ILE A 161 19.60 17.65 2.20
N PHE A 162 19.35 16.39 2.56
CA PHE A 162 19.05 15.94 3.91
C PHE A 162 20.31 15.40 4.60
N VAL A 163 20.47 15.75 5.87
CA VAL A 163 21.47 15.18 6.78
C VAL A 163 20.75 14.91 8.11
N PHE A 164 20.83 13.78 8.73
CA PHE A 164 22.07 13.14 9.10
C PHE A 164 21.99 11.64 8.80
N ASP A 165 20.77 11.15 8.51
CA ASP A 165 20.45 9.75 8.26
C ASP A 165 20.96 8.84 9.39
N GLU A 166 21.01 9.35 10.63
CA GLU A 166 21.45 8.57 11.78
C GLU A 166 20.40 7.53 12.19
N CYS A 167 20.84 6.40 12.73
CA CYS A 167 19.97 5.27 13.12
C CYS A 167 18.89 5.63 14.16
N GLU A 168 19.03 6.77 14.83
CA GLU A 168 18.06 7.38 15.73
C GLU A 168 18.29 8.89 15.91
N LEU A 169 17.29 9.61 16.42
CA LEU A 169 17.48 11.00 16.85
C LEU A 169 18.27 11.08 18.17
N ARG A 170 19.60 11.17 18.07
CA ARG A 170 20.49 11.47 19.21
C ARG A 170 20.49 12.96 19.51
N GLU A 171 19.62 13.39 20.44
CA GLU A 171 19.29 14.81 20.66
C GLU A 171 20.50 15.76 20.70
N ALA A 172 21.55 15.41 21.45
CA ALA A 172 22.76 16.24 21.55
C ALA A 172 23.50 16.42 20.21
N ALA A 173 23.60 15.36 19.41
CA ALA A 173 24.27 15.41 18.10
C ALA A 173 23.47 16.25 17.09
N TYR A 174 22.14 16.07 17.06
CA TYR A 174 21.26 16.88 16.22
C TYR A 174 21.29 18.36 16.62
N ARG A 175 21.26 18.65 17.93
CA ARG A 175 21.35 20.01 18.45
C ARG A 175 22.69 20.67 18.09
N ASP A 176 23.79 19.93 18.12
CA ASP A 176 25.10 20.45 17.74
C ASP A 176 25.11 20.94 16.28
N LEU A 177 24.54 20.18 15.34
CA LEU A 177 24.47 20.53 13.91
C LEU A 177 23.35 21.51 13.55
N CYS A 178 22.23 21.47 14.28
CA CYS A 178 21.02 22.24 14.03
C CYS A 178 20.97 23.48 14.92
N GLY A 179 21.68 24.55 14.52
CA GLY A 179 21.67 25.81 15.26
C GLY A 179 22.63 25.86 16.48
N GLY A 180 23.29 24.75 16.84
CA GLY A 180 24.17 24.66 18.00
C GLY A 180 25.65 25.00 17.77
N ARG A 181 26.55 24.26 18.43
CA ARG A 181 28.00 24.50 18.42
C ARG A 181 28.65 24.24 17.05
N LEU A 182 28.14 23.26 16.33
CA LEU A 182 28.66 22.75 15.06
C LEU A 182 27.75 23.13 13.88
N ASP A 183 26.98 24.20 14.07
CA ASP A 183 25.89 24.64 13.21
C ASP A 183 26.23 24.69 11.71
N ILE A 184 25.46 23.96 10.92
CA ILE A 184 25.53 23.93 9.45
C ILE A 184 24.31 24.57 8.79
N THR A 185 23.27 24.91 9.55
CA THR A 185 21.97 25.34 9.03
C THR A 185 21.97 26.77 8.47
N GLY A 186 22.92 27.60 8.91
CA GLY A 186 23.13 28.96 8.41
C GLY A 186 24.01 29.04 7.17
N LEU A 187 24.76 27.98 6.86
CA LEU A 187 25.79 27.98 5.83
C LEU A 187 25.19 27.99 4.42
N LYS A 188 25.94 28.57 3.49
CA LYS A 188 25.55 28.71 2.09
C LYS A 188 26.72 28.40 1.18
N GLU A 189 26.40 27.89 0.00
CA GLU A 189 27.32 27.72 -1.12
C GLU A 189 26.72 28.42 -2.34
N ASN A 190 27.47 29.35 -2.95
CA ASN A 190 26.98 30.17 -4.09
C ASN A 190 25.59 30.77 -3.87
N GLY A 191 25.31 31.23 -2.64
CA GLY A 191 24.02 31.83 -2.27
C GLY A 191 22.91 30.83 -1.92
N ALA A 192 23.04 29.56 -2.29
CA ALA A 192 22.11 28.49 -1.92
C ALA A 192 22.36 27.98 -0.50
N ARG A 193 21.31 27.56 0.21
CA ARG A 193 21.46 26.92 1.53
C ARG A 193 22.25 25.63 1.38
N LEU A 194 23.21 25.41 2.27
CA LEU A 194 24.09 24.25 2.21
C LEU A 194 23.31 22.94 2.37
N ILE A 195 22.40 22.92 3.35
CA ILE A 195 21.46 21.83 3.61
C ILE A 195 20.01 22.35 3.63
N ASP A 196 19.08 21.44 3.35
CA ASP A 196 17.66 21.73 3.22
C ASP A 196 16.80 21.04 4.29
N GLY A 197 17.33 20.03 4.97
CA GLY A 197 16.58 19.38 6.03
C GLY A 197 17.37 18.36 6.83
N PHE A 198 16.69 17.82 7.85
CA PHE A 198 17.21 16.75 8.68
C PHE A 198 16.50 15.42 8.51
N SER A 199 17.24 14.31 8.51
CA SER A 199 16.65 12.97 8.49
C SER A 199 17.23 12.09 9.59
N PHE A 200 16.42 11.16 10.08
CA PHE A 200 16.80 10.11 11.03
C PHE A 200 16.05 8.81 10.73
N HIS A 201 16.51 7.70 11.28
CA HIS A 201 15.85 6.40 11.24
C HIS A 201 15.23 6.05 12.59
N LYS A 202 14.28 5.12 12.62
CA LYS A 202 13.86 4.54 13.89
C LYS A 202 13.28 3.13 13.76
N TYR A 203 13.83 2.21 14.53
CA TYR A 203 13.23 0.92 14.84
C TYR A 203 13.05 0.88 16.37
N PRO A 204 11.87 1.24 16.90
CA PRO A 204 11.75 1.53 18.32
C PRO A 204 11.82 0.27 19.20
N ASN A 205 11.58 -0.91 18.63
CA ASN A 205 11.57 -2.17 19.37
C ASN A 205 12.81 -3.02 19.05
N GLY A 206 13.44 -3.54 20.11
CA GLY A 206 14.60 -4.43 20.02
C GLY A 206 14.23 -5.89 19.72
N ARG A 207 15.09 -6.82 20.16
CA ARG A 207 14.82 -8.27 20.08
C ARG A 207 13.75 -8.73 21.07
N GLU A 208 13.70 -8.09 22.23
CA GLU A 208 12.74 -8.39 23.29
C GLU A 208 11.73 -7.24 23.38
N PHE A 209 10.53 -7.48 22.86
CA PHE A 209 9.41 -6.55 22.90
C PHE A 209 8.10 -7.33 22.79
N ASN A 210 6.99 -6.67 23.10
CA ASN A 210 5.66 -7.26 23.05
C ASN A 210 4.67 -6.34 22.32
N ARG A 211 3.41 -6.77 22.25
CA ARG A 211 2.32 -6.04 21.60
C ARG A 211 2.13 -4.62 22.14
N ASP A 212 2.20 -4.43 23.46
CA ASP A 212 2.02 -3.10 24.06
C ASP A 212 3.16 -2.16 23.67
N ASN A 213 4.37 -2.68 23.45
CA ASN A 213 5.46 -1.86 22.92
C ASN A 213 5.15 -1.34 21.51
N VAL A 214 4.48 -2.14 20.68
CA VAL A 214 4.06 -1.73 19.33
C VAL A 214 2.90 -0.74 19.38
N ILE A 215 1.97 -0.89 20.31
CA ILE A 215 0.77 -0.04 20.40
C ILE A 215 1.06 1.32 21.07
N PHE A 216 1.93 1.35 22.08
CA PHE A 216 2.10 2.52 22.93
C PHE A 216 3.51 3.12 22.82
N SER A 217 4.52 2.43 23.34
CA SER A 217 5.85 3.04 23.52
C SER A 217 6.59 3.31 22.21
N GLY A 218 6.37 2.48 21.19
CA GLY A 218 7.02 2.60 19.88
C GLY A 218 6.61 3.88 19.16
N PRO A 219 5.32 4.07 18.87
CA PRO A 219 4.82 5.31 18.26
C PRO A 219 5.11 6.56 19.12
N GLU A 220 4.97 6.46 20.45
CA GLU A 220 5.28 7.57 21.37
C GLU A 220 6.75 8.00 21.28
N THR A 221 7.67 7.03 21.18
CA THR A 221 9.10 7.34 21.00
C THR A 221 9.34 8.12 19.71
N ILE A 222 8.75 7.69 18.60
CA ILE A 222 8.91 8.37 17.30
C ILE A 222 8.28 9.76 17.33
N ARG A 223 7.10 9.90 17.95
CA ARG A 223 6.40 11.17 18.16
C ARG A 223 7.27 12.17 18.90
N ASN A 224 7.86 11.76 20.03
CA ASN A 224 8.73 12.60 20.85
C ASN A 224 10.01 13.00 20.10
N GLN A 225 10.56 12.11 19.26
CA GLN A 225 11.71 12.43 18.42
C GLN A 225 11.35 13.44 17.31
N ALA A 226 10.23 13.24 16.61
CA ALA A 226 9.74 14.18 15.61
C ALA A 226 9.51 15.59 16.20
N GLU A 227 8.82 15.68 17.33
CA GLU A 227 8.56 16.95 18.03
C GLU A 227 9.86 17.68 18.38
N LYS A 228 10.83 16.97 18.98
CA LYS A 228 12.14 17.54 19.34
C LYS A 228 12.90 18.05 18.11
N LEU A 229 12.91 17.29 17.02
CA LEU A 229 13.61 17.70 15.80
C LEU A 229 12.96 18.96 15.20
N VAL A 230 11.62 18.98 15.10
CA VAL A 230 10.87 20.15 14.61
C VAL A 230 11.15 21.37 15.48
N GLN A 231 11.21 21.22 16.81
CA GLN A 231 11.59 22.30 17.71
C GLN A 231 12.99 22.85 17.37
N MET A 232 14.01 22.00 17.28
CA MET A 232 15.37 22.43 16.94
C MET A 232 15.44 23.11 15.57
N MET A 233 14.75 22.57 14.57
CA MET A 233 14.70 23.17 13.23
C MET A 233 14.02 24.54 13.25
N ASN A 234 12.95 24.73 14.01
CA ASN A 234 12.30 26.04 14.15
C ASN A 234 13.23 27.07 14.82
N GLU A 235 14.00 26.65 15.83
CA GLU A 235 15.03 27.48 16.46
C GLU A 235 16.12 27.87 15.45
N ALA A 236 16.62 26.91 14.66
CA ALA A 236 17.62 27.14 13.62
C ALA A 236 17.09 28.01 12.47
N ASP A 237 15.86 27.79 12.02
CA ASP A 237 15.20 28.58 10.99
C ASP A 237 15.04 30.03 11.43
N THR A 238 14.64 30.26 12.69
CA THR A 238 14.57 31.59 13.29
C THR A 238 15.95 32.24 13.35
N LYS A 239 16.95 31.52 13.86
CA LYS A 239 18.35 31.99 13.98
C LYS A 239 18.91 32.44 12.62
N HIS A 240 18.61 31.71 11.55
CA HIS A 240 19.18 31.93 10.21
C HIS A 240 18.23 32.55 9.19
N ARG A 241 17.09 33.06 9.67
CA ARG A 241 16.03 33.72 8.88
C ARG A 241 15.63 32.87 7.66
N ARG A 242 15.34 31.60 7.90
CA ARG A 242 14.85 30.67 6.90
C ARG A 242 13.32 30.77 6.86
N THR A 243 12.77 31.05 5.69
CA THR A 243 11.33 31.31 5.46
C THR A 243 10.89 30.70 4.14
N GLY A 244 9.60 30.39 3.99
CA GLY A 244 9.06 29.75 2.78
C GLY A 244 9.85 28.47 2.44
N ASP A 245 10.19 28.29 1.16
CA ASP A 245 10.95 27.14 0.64
C ASP A 245 12.36 26.97 1.20
N ALA A 246 12.86 27.97 1.95
CA ALA A 246 14.14 27.88 2.64
C ALA A 246 14.03 27.28 4.03
N LYS A 247 12.84 27.12 4.61
CA LYS A 247 12.65 26.44 5.91
C LYS A 247 13.24 25.04 5.88
N LEU A 248 13.78 24.60 7.01
CA LEU A 248 14.28 23.23 7.14
C LEU A 248 13.13 22.24 7.07
N MET A 249 13.32 21.18 6.28
CA MET A 249 12.42 20.03 6.23
C MET A 249 12.93 18.94 7.17
N TRP A 250 12.08 18.00 7.59
CA TRP A 250 12.55 16.75 8.18
C TRP A 250 11.98 15.50 7.51
N ALA A 251 12.68 14.38 7.62
CA ALA A 251 12.25 13.10 7.09
C ALA A 251 12.56 11.94 8.05
N LEU A 252 11.71 10.92 8.04
CA LEU A 252 11.98 9.62 8.67
C LEU A 252 12.34 8.64 7.56
N THR A 253 13.62 8.54 7.24
CA THR A 253 14.13 7.91 6.01
C THR A 253 14.30 6.40 6.12
N GLU A 254 14.26 5.84 7.33
CA GLU A 254 14.03 4.42 7.58
C GLU A 254 13.20 4.23 8.85
N VAL A 255 12.17 3.39 8.79
CA VAL A 255 11.39 3.00 9.96
C VAL A 255 10.80 1.62 9.78
N ASN A 256 10.76 0.83 10.86
CA ASN A 256 9.88 -0.32 10.95
C ASN A 256 9.49 -0.58 12.42
N VAL A 257 8.63 -1.56 12.71
CA VAL A 257 8.27 -1.91 14.10
C VAL A 257 9.51 -2.33 14.88
N THR A 258 10.38 -3.14 14.29
CA THR A 258 11.61 -3.66 14.90
C THR A 258 12.70 -3.89 13.83
N TYR A 259 13.97 -3.84 14.24
CA TYR A 259 15.11 -4.26 13.43
C TYR A 259 15.42 -5.77 13.56
N ALA A 260 14.65 -6.51 14.37
CA ALA A 260 14.83 -7.93 14.62
C ALA A 260 13.47 -8.61 14.68
N ASN A 261 12.90 -8.86 13.50
CA ASN A 261 11.54 -9.37 13.37
C ASN A 261 11.40 -10.76 14.04
N PRO A 262 10.46 -10.96 14.98
CA PRO A 262 10.40 -12.19 15.78
C PRO A 262 9.90 -13.39 14.97
N ASP A 263 8.92 -13.17 14.09
CA ASP A 263 8.23 -14.20 13.33
C ASP A 263 7.53 -13.59 12.08
N ARG A 264 6.78 -14.41 11.34
CA ARG A 264 5.93 -13.97 10.22
C ARG A 264 4.44 -14.07 10.52
N GLU A 265 4.05 -14.08 11.80
CA GLU A 265 2.67 -14.29 12.23
C GLU A 265 1.81 -13.09 11.82
N ILE A 266 0.83 -13.31 10.94
CA ILE A 266 -0.11 -12.27 10.49
C ILE A 266 -0.88 -11.68 11.66
N ALA A 267 -1.26 -12.50 12.65
CA ALA A 267 -1.92 -12.07 13.88
C ALA A 267 -0.95 -11.63 14.99
N GLY A 268 0.35 -11.65 14.72
CA GLY A 268 1.41 -11.29 15.67
C GLY A 268 1.57 -9.78 15.84
N PHE A 269 2.80 -9.36 16.11
CA PHE A 269 3.15 -7.97 16.38
C PHE A 269 4.46 -7.51 15.71
N GLY A 270 5.09 -8.38 14.92
CA GLY A 270 6.28 -8.04 14.12
C GLY A 270 5.97 -7.18 12.89
N ASN A 271 7.00 -6.89 12.10
CA ASN A 271 6.91 -6.04 10.90
C ASN A 271 5.89 -6.54 9.87
N THR A 272 5.69 -7.86 9.82
CA THR A 272 4.83 -8.54 8.85
C THR A 272 3.36 -8.68 9.29
N SER A 273 3.06 -8.33 10.54
CA SER A 273 1.75 -8.56 11.16
C SER A 273 0.69 -7.52 10.73
N PHE A 274 -0.59 -7.83 11.00
CA PHE A 274 -1.68 -6.86 10.86
C PHE A 274 -1.42 -5.61 11.69
N LEU A 275 -1.02 -5.80 12.97
CA LEU A 275 -0.68 -4.71 13.88
C LEU A 275 0.50 -3.87 13.35
N GLY A 276 1.48 -4.49 12.70
CA GLY A 276 2.60 -3.76 12.07
C GLY A 276 2.14 -2.77 11.01
N GLY A 277 1.06 -3.07 10.28
CA GLY A 277 0.43 -2.10 9.38
C GLY A 277 -0.28 -0.96 10.10
N GLN A 278 -0.99 -1.24 11.20
CA GLN A 278 -1.59 -0.19 12.04
C GLN A 278 -0.52 0.72 12.67
N PHE A 279 0.61 0.15 13.09
CA PHE A 279 1.77 0.92 13.53
C PHE A 279 2.27 1.85 12.41
N MET A 280 2.43 1.36 11.18
CA MET A 280 2.88 2.21 10.06
C MET A 280 1.91 3.35 9.77
N ALA A 281 0.61 3.10 9.81
CA ALA A 281 -0.39 4.16 9.68
C ALA A 281 -0.22 5.24 10.75
N GLU A 282 0.04 4.84 12.00
CA GLU A 282 0.31 5.81 13.08
C GLU A 282 1.59 6.61 12.84
N ILE A 283 2.65 6.00 12.30
CA ILE A 283 3.88 6.72 11.96
C ILE A 283 3.65 7.73 10.82
N PHE A 284 2.87 7.38 9.80
CA PHE A 284 2.45 8.35 8.79
C PHE A 284 1.62 9.48 9.41
N GLY A 285 0.72 9.18 10.35
CA GLY A 285 -0.04 10.18 11.11
C GLY A 285 0.85 11.13 11.92
N ILE A 286 1.91 10.62 12.56
CA ILE A 286 2.93 11.45 13.21
C ILE A 286 3.63 12.35 12.18
N GLY A 287 3.97 11.80 11.01
CA GLY A 287 4.54 12.55 9.90
C GLY A 287 3.62 13.70 9.43
N MET A 288 2.32 13.45 9.30
CA MET A 288 1.32 14.48 8.98
C MET A 288 1.26 15.56 10.06
N GLN A 289 1.18 15.16 11.33
CA GLN A 289 1.04 16.08 12.46
C GLN A 289 2.24 17.02 12.62
N TYR A 290 3.45 16.52 12.38
CA TYR A 290 4.69 17.28 12.56
C TYR A 290 5.32 17.76 11.25
N GLY A 291 4.61 17.64 10.12
CA GLY A 291 5.05 18.19 8.83
C GLY A 291 6.31 17.52 8.26
N ALA A 292 6.38 16.18 8.32
CA ALA A 292 7.43 15.42 7.65
C ALA A 292 7.38 15.66 6.14
N PHE A 293 8.54 15.83 5.52
CA PHE A 293 8.70 15.80 4.07
C PHE A 293 8.36 14.40 3.51
N THR A 294 8.91 13.35 4.13
CA THR A 294 8.64 11.94 3.78
C THR A 294 8.82 11.05 5.00
N VAL A 295 8.07 9.95 5.03
CA VAL A 295 8.28 8.79 5.90
C VAL A 295 8.52 7.60 4.98
N ASN A 296 9.67 6.95 5.11
CA ASN A 296 10.06 5.82 4.28
C ASN A 296 10.20 4.58 5.17
N PRO A 297 9.16 3.73 5.28
CA PRO A 297 9.33 2.41 5.87
C PRO A 297 10.44 1.64 5.15
N TRP A 298 11.20 0.89 5.94
CA TRP A 298 12.14 -0.08 5.39
C TRP A 298 11.42 -1.42 5.32
N CYS A 299 11.11 -1.98 4.14
CA CYS A 299 11.43 -1.51 2.78
C CYS A 299 10.41 -2.04 1.76
N ILE A 300 10.68 -1.87 0.45
CA ILE A 300 9.81 -2.40 -0.61
C ILE A 300 9.75 -3.93 -0.59
N SER A 301 10.91 -4.58 -0.52
CA SER A 301 11.03 -6.02 -0.51
C SER A 301 12.39 -6.41 0.04
N GLU A 302 12.45 -7.59 0.63
CA GLU A 302 13.55 -8.08 1.45
C GLU A 302 13.77 -9.58 1.20
N THR A 303 14.85 -10.17 1.71
CA THR A 303 15.14 -11.61 1.52
C THR A 303 14.49 -12.51 2.57
N ASP A 304 14.69 -13.82 2.42
CA ASP A 304 13.94 -14.92 3.05
C ASP A 304 14.26 -15.23 4.52
N ALA A 305 15.17 -14.49 5.16
CA ALA A 305 15.42 -14.64 6.59
C ALA A 305 14.31 -13.97 7.42
N VAL A 306 13.71 -14.73 8.36
CA VAL A 306 12.60 -14.24 9.21
C VAL A 306 12.98 -12.98 9.97
N SER A 307 14.17 -12.96 10.56
CA SER A 307 14.66 -11.87 11.40
C SER A 307 14.85 -10.55 10.66
N THR A 308 14.98 -10.61 9.33
CA THR A 308 15.18 -9.44 8.48
C THR A 308 14.01 -9.19 7.54
N ASP A 309 12.89 -9.90 7.64
CA ASP A 309 11.76 -9.73 6.72
C ASP A 309 10.98 -8.44 7.02
N PHE A 310 11.38 -7.36 6.35
CA PHE A 310 10.92 -6.00 6.61
C PHE A 310 10.03 -5.44 5.50
N GLY A 311 9.93 -6.15 4.37
CA GLY A 311 9.22 -5.72 3.18
C GLY A 311 7.73 -5.52 3.42
N TYR A 312 7.16 -4.40 2.97
CA TYR A 312 5.70 -4.23 2.89
C TYR A 312 5.05 -5.08 1.77
N LEU A 313 5.85 -5.63 0.86
CA LEU A 313 5.51 -6.71 -0.05
C LEU A 313 6.19 -7.98 0.45
N GLY A 314 5.47 -9.09 0.35
CA GLY A 314 5.91 -10.39 0.80
C GLY A 314 7.12 -10.94 0.04
N LEU A 315 7.52 -12.15 0.42
CA LEU A 315 8.61 -12.89 -0.21
C LEU A 315 8.15 -13.64 -1.48
N PRO A 316 9.11 -14.15 -2.28
CA PRO A 316 8.81 -14.94 -3.47
C PRO A 316 7.92 -16.16 -3.18
N ARG A 317 6.67 -16.05 -3.64
CA ARG A 317 5.75 -17.09 -4.10
C ARG A 317 4.65 -16.40 -4.91
N GLU A 318 4.14 -15.27 -4.40
CA GLU A 318 3.17 -14.36 -5.06
C GLU A 318 3.35 -12.86 -4.67
N PHE A 319 4.39 -12.51 -3.90
CA PHE A 319 4.69 -11.12 -3.45
C PHE A 319 3.48 -10.37 -2.85
N TYR A 320 2.65 -11.08 -2.07
CA TYR A 320 1.44 -10.51 -1.52
C TYR A 320 1.69 -9.20 -0.77
N PRO A 321 0.85 -8.18 -0.98
CA PRO A 321 0.89 -6.98 -0.16
C PRO A 321 0.57 -7.30 1.30
N ARG A 322 1.37 -6.77 2.22
CA ARG A 322 1.17 -6.94 3.66
C ARG A 322 0.29 -5.83 4.23
N SER A 323 -0.05 -5.94 5.52
CA SER A 323 -0.83 -4.93 6.23
C SER A 323 -0.27 -3.51 6.06
N SER A 324 1.05 -3.33 6.16
CA SER A 324 1.69 -2.02 5.99
C SER A 324 1.53 -1.44 4.59
N TYR A 325 1.43 -2.27 3.55
CA TYR A 325 1.10 -1.83 2.20
C TYR A 325 -0.31 -1.27 2.14
N TYR A 326 -1.32 -2.02 2.59
CA TYR A 326 -2.72 -1.59 2.45
C TYR A 326 -3.05 -0.40 3.34
N HIS A 327 -2.44 -0.31 4.53
CA HIS A 327 -2.54 0.89 5.37
C HIS A 327 -1.93 2.11 4.68
N MET A 328 -0.75 1.98 4.06
CA MET A 328 -0.15 3.06 3.29
C MET A 328 -1.03 3.44 2.09
N GLN A 329 -1.56 2.46 1.35
CA GLN A 329 -2.41 2.69 0.18
C GLN A 329 -3.66 3.49 0.53
N MET A 330 -4.42 3.05 1.55
CA MET A 330 -5.62 3.77 2.00
C MET A 330 -5.31 5.22 2.37
N MET A 331 -4.18 5.46 3.04
CA MET A 331 -3.79 6.82 3.43
C MET A 331 -3.29 7.64 2.23
N ALA A 332 -2.48 7.06 1.35
CA ALA A 332 -1.88 7.74 0.20
C ALA A 332 -2.89 8.16 -0.87
N GLU A 333 -3.98 7.39 -1.03
CA GLU A 333 -5.04 7.68 -2.00
C GLU A 333 -6.05 8.73 -1.51
N HIS A 334 -6.18 8.92 -0.21
CA HIS A 334 -7.30 9.67 0.36
C HIS A 334 -6.92 10.77 1.35
N MET A 335 -5.82 10.64 2.08
CA MET A 335 -5.45 11.55 3.17
C MET A 335 -4.44 12.58 2.68
N SER A 336 -4.93 13.78 2.38
CA SER A 336 -4.16 14.91 1.84
C SER A 336 -4.66 16.24 2.42
N GLY A 337 -4.06 17.35 2.00
CA GLY A 337 -4.37 18.68 2.52
C GLY A 337 -3.66 18.92 3.85
N GLN A 338 -4.42 19.11 4.92
CA GLN A 338 -3.93 19.48 6.24
C GLN A 338 -4.20 18.40 7.26
N PHE A 339 -3.25 18.21 8.18
CA PHE A 339 -3.50 17.40 9.37
C PHE A 339 -4.62 18.04 10.20
N MET A 340 -5.64 17.24 10.52
CA MET A 340 -6.75 17.64 11.36
C MET A 340 -6.57 17.00 12.74
N PRO A 341 -6.45 17.78 13.82
CA PRO A 341 -6.32 17.24 15.16
C PRO A 341 -7.48 16.30 15.50
N THR A 342 -7.14 15.06 15.82
CA THR A 342 -8.09 14.00 16.15
C THR A 342 -7.76 13.39 17.50
N SER A 343 -8.78 13.11 18.31
CA SER A 343 -8.62 12.45 19.61
C SER A 343 -9.65 11.34 19.81
N VAL A 344 -9.29 10.37 20.65
CA VAL A 344 -10.08 9.18 20.96
C VAL A 344 -10.06 8.93 22.46
N ASN A 345 -11.13 8.37 23.00
CA ASN A 345 -11.28 8.13 24.45
C ASN A 345 -11.03 6.66 24.88
N GLN A 346 -10.45 5.83 24.00
CA GLN A 346 -10.13 4.43 24.26
C GLN A 346 -8.66 4.16 23.98
N ASP A 347 -7.94 3.52 24.90
CA ASP A 347 -6.48 3.38 24.84
C ASP A 347 -5.99 2.59 23.61
N TYR A 348 -6.71 1.50 23.29
CA TYR A 348 -6.42 0.57 22.18
C TYR A 348 -7.08 0.98 20.86
N VAL A 349 -7.65 2.18 20.79
CA VAL A 349 -8.17 2.73 19.54
C VAL A 349 -7.32 3.95 19.21
N LYS A 350 -6.94 4.10 17.94
CA LYS A 350 -6.24 5.28 17.42
C LYS A 350 -7.06 5.87 16.27
N ALA A 351 -6.96 7.18 16.08
CA ALA A 351 -7.54 7.81 14.90
C ALA A 351 -6.65 8.93 14.35
N ILE A 352 -6.69 9.11 13.02
CA ILE A 352 -5.91 10.11 12.29
C ILE A 352 -6.89 10.85 11.38
N GLY A 353 -6.93 12.18 11.50
CA GLY A 353 -7.80 13.04 10.70
C GLY A 353 -7.00 13.88 9.69
N THR A 354 -7.58 14.09 8.51
CA THR A 354 -7.07 15.07 7.53
C THR A 354 -8.23 15.82 6.89
N LYS A 355 -7.95 17.02 6.39
CA LYS A 355 -8.91 17.86 5.70
C LYS A 355 -8.25 18.52 4.50
N SER A 356 -8.88 18.41 3.35
CA SER A 356 -8.57 19.17 2.13
C SER A 356 -9.75 20.11 1.80
N ASP A 357 -9.65 20.81 0.68
CA ASP A 357 -10.76 21.64 0.18
C ASP A 357 -11.99 20.79 -0.22
N ASP A 358 -11.76 19.54 -0.65
CA ASP A 358 -12.79 18.67 -1.19
C ASP A 358 -13.28 17.61 -0.20
N THR A 359 -12.40 17.14 0.69
CA THR A 359 -12.66 15.97 1.54
C THR A 359 -12.21 16.14 2.98
N ILE A 360 -12.90 15.43 3.87
CA ILE A 360 -12.45 15.17 5.24
C ILE A 360 -12.25 13.66 5.35
N CYS A 361 -11.12 13.23 5.88
CA CYS A 361 -10.81 11.82 6.05
C CYS A 361 -10.51 11.50 7.52
N VAL A 362 -11.10 10.43 8.04
CA VAL A 362 -10.85 9.93 9.39
C VAL A 362 -10.51 8.44 9.32
N LEU A 363 -9.25 8.09 9.56
CA LEU A 363 -8.80 6.72 9.74
C LEU A 363 -8.98 6.32 11.20
N VAL A 364 -9.64 5.20 11.48
CA VAL A 364 -9.86 4.66 12.82
C VAL A 364 -9.26 3.26 12.88
N MET A 365 -8.42 3.00 13.89
CA MET A 365 -7.73 1.72 14.08
C MET A 365 -8.10 1.14 15.43
N ASN A 366 -8.84 0.03 15.44
CA ASN A 366 -9.06 -0.76 16.65
C ASN A 366 -7.95 -1.80 16.77
N GLN A 367 -7.05 -1.57 17.71
CA GLN A 367 -5.90 -2.44 18.03
C GLN A 367 -6.23 -3.41 19.18
N SER A 368 -7.48 -3.45 19.67
CA SER A 368 -7.90 -4.42 20.69
C SER A 368 -7.85 -5.85 20.13
N LEU A 369 -7.50 -6.81 20.98
CA LEU A 369 -7.55 -8.24 20.65
C LEU A 369 -8.96 -8.82 20.79
N THR A 370 -9.82 -8.22 21.60
CA THR A 370 -11.09 -8.84 22.00
C THR A 370 -12.28 -7.90 21.98
N GLU A 371 -12.05 -6.59 22.05
CA GLU A 371 -13.14 -5.62 22.18
C GLU A 371 -13.54 -5.04 20.83
N ASN A 372 -14.82 -5.19 20.52
CA ASN A 372 -15.50 -4.42 19.48
C ASN A 372 -16.10 -3.16 20.12
N PHE A 373 -16.26 -2.10 19.33
CA PHE A 373 -16.83 -0.85 19.81
C PHE A 373 -17.92 -0.33 18.89
N ASP A 374 -19.06 0.03 19.47
CA ASP A 374 -19.93 1.04 18.88
C ASP A 374 -19.30 2.42 19.12
N PHE A 375 -19.35 3.28 18.10
CA PHE A 375 -18.67 4.58 18.14
C PHE A 375 -19.50 5.72 17.56
N ASP A 376 -19.15 6.93 17.98
CA ASP A 376 -19.47 8.16 17.26
C ASP A 376 -18.17 8.85 16.79
N ILE A 377 -18.11 9.23 15.51
CA ILE A 377 -17.16 10.20 14.98
C ILE A 377 -17.84 11.56 14.98
N ILE A 378 -17.27 12.53 15.69
CA ILE A 378 -17.82 13.87 15.84
C ILE A 378 -16.98 14.85 15.03
N LEU A 379 -17.61 15.58 14.09
CA LEU A 379 -16.95 16.58 13.24
C LEU A 379 -17.09 18.02 13.78
N ASN A 380 -17.77 18.23 14.91
CA ASN A 380 -17.88 19.49 15.65
C ASN A 380 -17.53 19.27 17.12
N LYS A 381 -16.46 19.90 17.61
CA LYS A 381 -15.97 19.76 19.00
C LYS A 381 -16.99 20.03 20.12
N ASN A 382 -18.14 20.65 19.83
CA ASN A 382 -19.13 21.01 20.84
C ASN A 382 -20.20 19.94 21.07
N GLU A 383 -20.30 18.93 20.20
CA GLU A 383 -21.22 17.82 20.41
C GLU A 383 -20.70 16.85 21.48
N LYS A 384 -21.63 16.22 22.21
CA LYS A 384 -21.32 15.20 23.20
C LYS A 384 -21.87 13.86 22.72
N SER A 385 -21.04 12.82 22.76
CA SER A 385 -21.47 11.45 22.49
C SER A 385 -21.80 10.71 23.79
N THR A 386 -22.75 9.77 23.68
CA THR A 386 -23.07 8.79 24.73
C THR A 386 -22.45 7.42 24.46
N GLN A 387 -21.73 7.25 23.34
CA GLN A 387 -21.10 5.99 22.95
C GLN A 387 -19.86 5.70 23.78
N ARG A 388 -19.53 4.41 23.92
CA ARG A 388 -18.32 3.97 24.63
C ARG A 388 -17.06 4.49 23.94
N LEU A 389 -17.00 4.37 22.60
CA LEU A 389 -15.93 4.96 21.79
C LEU A 389 -16.39 6.29 21.18
N THR A 390 -15.66 7.35 21.47
CA THR A 390 -15.87 8.67 20.87
C THR A 390 -14.58 9.10 20.18
N ILE A 391 -14.71 9.46 18.90
CA ILE A 391 -13.63 9.98 18.06
C ILE A 391 -13.96 11.44 17.75
N ASN A 392 -13.20 12.38 18.28
CA ASN A 392 -13.36 13.80 18.00
C ASN A 392 -12.40 14.18 16.87
N ALA A 393 -12.94 14.53 15.71
CA ALA A 393 -12.23 14.90 14.49
C ALA A 393 -12.77 16.26 14.02
N ASP A 394 -12.42 17.34 14.74
CA ASP A 394 -13.08 18.65 14.61
C ASP A 394 -12.81 19.32 13.25
N ALA A 395 -13.71 19.08 12.30
CA ALA A 395 -13.73 19.75 11.00
C ALA A 395 -14.54 21.06 11.03
N SER A 396 -15.05 21.46 12.20
CA SER A 396 -16.01 22.56 12.41
C SER A 396 -17.34 22.37 11.67
N LEU A 397 -17.85 21.14 11.63
CA LEU A 397 -19.10 20.78 10.96
C LEU A 397 -20.05 20.08 11.93
N ASP A 398 -21.29 20.57 12.02
CA ASP A 398 -22.35 20.01 12.88
C ASP A 398 -22.88 18.67 12.34
N LYS A 399 -22.01 17.67 12.36
CA LYS A 399 -22.20 16.33 11.81
C LYS A 399 -21.52 15.33 12.73
N HIS A 400 -22.17 14.20 12.91
CA HIS A 400 -21.55 13.01 13.46
C HIS A 400 -21.91 11.78 12.62
N LEU A 401 -21.04 10.79 12.66
CA LEU A 401 -21.27 9.46 12.11
C LEU A 401 -21.30 8.45 13.26
N ARG A 402 -22.37 7.66 13.33
CA ARG A 402 -22.45 6.52 14.24
C ARG A 402 -22.12 5.25 13.49
N GLY A 403 -21.36 4.36 14.10
CA GLY A 403 -21.01 3.07 13.51
C GLY A 403 -20.51 2.07 14.54
N ALA A 404 -19.98 0.96 14.05
CA ALA A 404 -19.33 -0.07 14.84
C ALA A 404 -17.99 -0.46 14.20
N ILE A 405 -17.02 -0.85 15.01
CA ILE A 405 -15.72 -1.34 14.57
C ILE A 405 -15.35 -2.61 15.33
N ASP A 406 -15.10 -3.68 14.57
CA ASP A 406 -14.60 -4.95 15.10
C ASP A 406 -13.20 -4.77 15.71
N ASN A 407 -12.83 -5.65 16.64
CA ASN A 407 -11.45 -5.81 17.09
C ASN A 407 -10.51 -6.07 15.89
N GLN A 408 -9.25 -5.66 16.01
CA GLN A 408 -8.22 -5.88 14.98
C GLN A 408 -8.68 -5.44 13.57
N THR A 409 -9.24 -4.24 13.49
CA THR A 409 -9.80 -3.66 12.26
C THR A 409 -9.40 -2.20 12.12
N THR A 410 -9.14 -1.79 10.90
CA THR A 410 -8.93 -0.41 10.50
C THR A 410 -10.04 0.00 9.53
N VAL A 411 -10.62 1.17 9.73
CA VAL A 411 -11.63 1.74 8.84
C VAL A 411 -11.24 3.17 8.46
N LEU A 412 -11.21 3.47 7.17
CA LEU A 412 -11.05 4.83 6.66
C LEU A 412 -12.41 5.35 6.21
N PHE A 413 -12.87 6.44 6.83
CA PHE A 413 -14.05 7.18 6.41
C PHE A 413 -13.63 8.39 5.59
N VAL A 414 -14.19 8.52 4.40
CA VAL A 414 -14.00 9.66 3.49
C VAL A 414 -15.32 10.40 3.40
N PHE A 415 -15.33 11.65 3.83
CA PHE A 415 -16.45 12.57 3.76
C PHE A 415 -16.19 13.64 2.70
N ASN A 416 -17.24 14.23 2.13
CA ASN A 416 -17.11 15.47 1.38
C ASN A 416 -16.83 16.66 2.32
N ALA A 417 -16.56 17.83 1.74
CA ALA A 417 -16.32 19.07 2.49
C ALA A 417 -17.50 19.51 3.39
N GLN A 418 -18.71 18.97 3.18
CA GLN A 418 -19.91 19.24 3.98
C GLN A 418 -20.13 18.19 5.10
N GLY A 419 -19.24 17.21 5.22
CA GLY A 419 -19.30 16.18 6.26
C GLY A 419 -20.26 15.02 5.95
N GLU A 420 -20.64 14.83 4.69
CA GLU A 420 -21.43 13.68 4.24
C GLU A 420 -20.50 12.53 3.86
N LEU A 421 -20.79 11.32 4.32
CA LEU A 421 -19.97 10.15 4.03
C LEU A 421 -20.05 9.82 2.53
N LEU A 422 -18.89 9.72 1.88
CA LEU A 422 -18.77 9.31 0.48
C LEU A 422 -18.37 7.84 0.37
N LYS A 423 -17.39 7.43 1.17
CA LYS A 423 -16.76 6.11 1.09
C LYS A 423 -16.29 5.64 2.46
N GLN A 424 -16.39 4.34 2.68
CA GLN A 424 -15.80 3.63 3.81
C GLN A 424 -14.89 2.52 3.27
N LEU A 425 -13.63 2.48 3.70
CA LEU A 425 -12.71 1.38 3.41
C LEU A 425 -12.45 0.60 4.70
N THR A 426 -12.75 -0.69 4.71
CA THR A 426 -12.60 -1.56 5.88
C THR A 426 -11.50 -2.58 5.63
N TYR A 427 -10.50 -2.62 6.50
CA TYR A 427 -9.39 -3.56 6.42
C TYR A 427 -9.02 -4.09 7.80
N GLY A 428 -9.25 -5.38 8.02
CA GLY A 428 -8.98 -6.05 9.28
C GLY A 428 -8.07 -7.25 9.16
N LEU A 429 -7.80 -7.88 10.30
CA LEU A 429 -7.08 -9.14 10.37
C LEU A 429 -7.72 -10.22 9.48
N LYS A 430 -9.05 -10.20 9.33
CA LYS A 430 -9.82 -11.13 8.49
C LYS A 430 -9.37 -11.07 7.02
N GLN A 431 -9.22 -9.87 6.44
CA GLN A 431 -8.74 -9.68 5.06
C GLN A 431 -7.26 -10.01 4.95
N ASN A 432 -6.45 -9.57 5.93
CA ASN A 432 -5.00 -9.80 5.92
C ASN A 432 -4.64 -11.30 5.95
N LEU A 433 -5.35 -12.12 6.72
CA LEU A 433 -5.17 -13.57 6.76
C LEU A 433 -5.46 -14.26 5.41
N LYS A 434 -6.20 -13.60 4.53
CA LYS A 434 -6.54 -14.08 3.18
C LYS A 434 -5.71 -13.39 2.08
N PHE A 435 -4.75 -12.54 2.44
CA PHE A 435 -3.98 -11.70 1.51
C PHE A 435 -4.85 -10.78 0.62
N GLN A 436 -6.02 -10.39 1.12
CA GLN A 436 -6.97 -9.52 0.43
C GLN A 436 -6.76 -8.06 0.82
N GLY A 437 -7.12 -7.14 -0.08
CA GLY A 437 -7.12 -5.71 0.19
C GLY A 437 -8.33 -5.23 1.01
N PRO A 438 -8.44 -3.92 1.28
CA PRO A 438 -9.58 -3.33 1.94
C PRO A 438 -10.90 -3.56 1.18
N GLU A 439 -11.97 -3.85 1.91
CA GLU A 439 -13.33 -3.81 1.39
C GLU A 439 -13.78 -2.35 1.25
N VAL A 440 -14.36 -1.98 0.11
CA VAL A 440 -14.75 -0.60 -0.19
C VAL A 440 -16.28 -0.52 -0.30
N ASN A 441 -16.88 0.29 0.56
CA ASN A 441 -18.31 0.59 0.54
C ASN A 441 -18.52 2.05 0.12
N ASN A 442 -19.21 2.30 -0.99
CA ASN A 442 -19.56 3.65 -1.42
C ASN A 442 -20.95 4.02 -0.88
N ALA A 443 -21.02 5.04 -0.03
CA ALA A 443 -22.29 5.49 0.57
C ALA A 443 -23.28 6.03 -0.48
N MET A 444 -22.78 6.57 -1.60
CA MET A 444 -23.63 6.96 -2.75
C MET A 444 -24.27 5.76 -3.45
N GLU A 445 -23.60 4.60 -3.49
CA GLU A 445 -24.17 3.37 -4.06
C GLU A 445 -25.18 2.74 -3.09
N GLU A 446 -24.92 2.78 -1.77
CA GLU A 446 -25.89 2.32 -0.77
C GLU A 446 -27.17 3.17 -0.72
N ASN A 447 -27.08 4.50 -0.86
CA ASN A 447 -28.27 5.35 -0.97
C ASN A 447 -29.05 5.10 -2.27
N ALA A 448 -28.35 4.89 -3.40
CA ALA A 448 -28.98 4.48 -4.66
C ALA A 448 -29.61 3.07 -4.58
N LEU A 449 -29.04 2.17 -3.77
CA LEU A 449 -29.58 0.84 -3.49
C LEU A 449 -30.75 0.88 -2.48
N MET A 450 -30.74 1.80 -1.50
CA MET A 450 -31.83 2.01 -0.53
C MET A 450 -33.06 2.65 -1.19
N GLU A 451 -32.87 3.66 -2.05
CA GLU A 451 -33.96 4.24 -2.86
C GLU A 451 -34.57 3.23 -3.84
N ASN A 452 -33.81 2.20 -4.24
CA ASN A 452 -34.31 1.07 -5.04
C ASN A 452 -34.87 -0.09 -4.20
N LYS A 453 -34.48 -0.24 -2.92
CA LYS A 453 -35.00 -1.30 -2.01
C LYS A 453 -36.47 -1.10 -1.68
N ASP A 454 -36.95 0.14 -1.61
CA ASP A 454 -38.38 0.43 -1.43
C ASP A 454 -39.25 0.04 -2.65
N LYS A 455 -38.65 -0.38 -3.77
CA LYS A 455 -39.38 -0.81 -4.97
C LYS A 455 -39.32 -2.31 -5.27
N ASN A 456 -38.47 -3.10 -4.59
CA ASN A 456 -38.22 -4.51 -4.96
C ASN A 456 -38.05 -5.45 -3.75
N SER A 457 -38.93 -5.36 -2.75
CA SER A 457 -38.99 -6.37 -1.69
C SER A 457 -39.55 -7.70 -2.24
N GLY A 458 -38.67 -8.63 -2.64
CA GLY A 458 -39.10 -10.01 -2.91
C GLY A 458 -38.21 -10.92 -3.78
N LYS A 459 -36.93 -10.63 -4.05
CA LYS A 459 -36.08 -11.54 -4.83
C LYS A 459 -34.80 -11.92 -4.09
N GLU A 460 -34.51 -13.23 -4.05
CA GLU A 460 -33.28 -13.80 -3.49
C GLU A 460 -32.04 -13.27 -4.23
N ILE A 461 -30.96 -13.02 -3.48
CA ILE A 461 -29.70 -12.47 -3.99
C ILE A 461 -28.87 -13.61 -4.58
N LEU A 462 -28.34 -13.43 -5.79
CA LEU A 462 -27.40 -14.38 -6.42
C LEU A 462 -26.16 -14.57 -5.56
N LYS A 463 -25.78 -15.83 -5.30
CA LYS A 463 -24.61 -16.16 -4.47
C LYS A 463 -23.33 -16.17 -5.31
N ARG A 464 -22.37 -15.27 -4.98
CA ARG A 464 -21.07 -15.13 -5.67
C ARG A 464 -19.89 -14.98 -4.71
N ASP A 465 -19.80 -15.90 -3.76
CA ASP A 465 -18.76 -15.95 -2.72
C ASP A 465 -17.95 -17.26 -2.76
N GLY A 466 -18.08 -18.03 -3.85
CA GLY A 466 -17.42 -19.30 -4.06
C GLY A 466 -15.91 -19.16 -4.14
N ILE A 467 -15.22 -20.13 -3.55
CA ILE A 467 -13.75 -20.16 -3.52
C ILE A 467 -13.24 -20.99 -4.70
N ILE A 468 -12.46 -20.37 -5.59
CA ILE A 468 -11.73 -21.09 -6.62
C ILE A 468 -10.56 -21.84 -5.95
N PRO A 469 -10.49 -23.18 -6.03
CA PRO A 469 -9.40 -23.93 -5.43
C PRO A 469 -8.03 -23.52 -6.00
N PRO A 470 -6.94 -23.63 -5.22
CA PRO A 470 -5.60 -23.43 -5.74
C PRO A 470 -5.28 -24.48 -6.80
N ARG A 471 -4.36 -24.15 -7.71
CA ARG A 471 -3.88 -25.08 -8.74
C ARG A 471 -3.23 -26.31 -8.10
N ASP A 472 -3.56 -27.49 -8.60
CA ASP A 472 -2.92 -28.73 -8.18
C ASP A 472 -1.43 -28.69 -8.54
N HIS A 473 -0.56 -28.97 -7.56
CA HIS A 473 0.90 -29.01 -7.74
C HIS A 473 1.34 -30.11 -8.73
N GLN A 474 0.49 -31.11 -8.98
CA GLN A 474 0.72 -32.17 -9.96
C GLN A 474 0.26 -31.79 -11.38
N ALA A 475 -0.40 -30.65 -11.56
CA ALA A 475 -0.90 -30.22 -12.87
C ALA A 475 0.28 -29.87 -13.80
N PRO A 476 0.51 -30.65 -14.88
CA PRO A 476 1.65 -30.41 -15.76
C PRO A 476 1.49 -29.09 -16.53
N PRO A 477 2.58 -28.49 -17.03
CA PRO A 477 2.54 -27.19 -17.70
C PRO A 477 1.60 -27.11 -18.91
N ASN A 478 1.35 -28.23 -19.59
CA ASN A 478 0.43 -28.30 -20.73
C ASN A 478 -1.06 -28.19 -20.33
N LEU A 479 -1.38 -28.18 -19.04
CA LEU A 479 -2.66 -27.68 -18.52
C LEU A 479 -2.48 -26.18 -18.26
N ILE A 480 -3.01 -25.35 -19.15
CA ILE A 480 -2.80 -23.89 -19.09
C ILE A 480 -3.37 -23.34 -17.77
N ASP A 481 -2.59 -22.50 -17.07
CA ASP A 481 -3.08 -21.88 -15.85
C ASP A 481 -4.11 -20.80 -16.17
N LEU A 482 -5.34 -21.02 -15.72
CA LEU A 482 -6.41 -20.03 -15.87
C LEU A 482 -6.68 -19.24 -14.59
N THR A 483 -5.86 -19.39 -13.53
CA THR A 483 -6.10 -18.76 -12.21
C THR A 483 -6.35 -17.26 -12.30
N GLU A 484 -5.52 -16.52 -13.05
CA GLU A 484 -5.64 -15.06 -13.18
C GLU A 484 -6.81 -14.62 -14.08
N TYR A 485 -7.50 -15.55 -14.74
CA TYR A 485 -8.48 -15.28 -15.78
C TYR A 485 -9.89 -15.72 -15.43
N TYR A 486 -10.07 -16.47 -14.33
CA TYR A 486 -11.38 -16.86 -13.86
C TYR A 486 -12.20 -15.66 -13.41
N THR A 487 -13.45 -15.61 -13.84
CA THR A 487 -14.43 -14.56 -13.50
C THR A 487 -15.46 -15.03 -12.47
N ALA A 488 -15.54 -16.35 -12.19
CA ALA A 488 -16.43 -16.94 -11.18
C ALA A 488 -15.92 -18.30 -10.70
N SER A 489 -16.33 -18.70 -9.49
CA SER A 489 -16.20 -20.07 -8.99
C SER A 489 -17.25 -20.99 -9.60
N LEU A 490 -16.96 -22.29 -9.63
CA LEU A 490 -17.95 -23.30 -10.02
C LEU A 490 -19.11 -23.41 -9.02
N ASP A 491 -18.90 -22.98 -7.78
CA ASP A 491 -19.93 -22.97 -6.73
C ASP A 491 -20.82 -21.71 -6.76
N ASP A 492 -20.50 -20.72 -7.60
CA ASP A 492 -21.27 -19.49 -7.71
C ASP A 492 -22.53 -19.71 -8.54
N ASP A 493 -23.61 -19.00 -8.17
CA ASP A 493 -24.71 -18.72 -9.08
C ASP A 493 -24.25 -17.64 -10.08
N TRP A 494 -23.43 -18.09 -11.04
CA TRP A 494 -22.63 -17.21 -11.91
C TRP A 494 -23.43 -16.59 -13.07
N LEU A 495 -24.68 -17.02 -13.28
CA LEU A 495 -25.62 -16.43 -14.23
C LEU A 495 -26.65 -15.52 -13.52
N VAL A 496 -27.90 -15.47 -14.01
CA VAL A 496 -28.94 -14.50 -13.59
C VAL A 496 -30.00 -15.07 -12.66
N SER A 497 -29.91 -16.36 -12.32
CA SER A 497 -30.87 -17.05 -11.44
C SER A 497 -30.15 -17.86 -10.37
N VAL A 498 -30.75 -17.93 -9.17
CA VAL A 498 -30.31 -18.83 -8.10
C VAL A 498 -30.35 -20.28 -8.60
N GLY A 499 -29.34 -21.09 -8.26
CA GLY A 499 -29.22 -22.48 -8.71
C GLY A 499 -28.53 -22.65 -10.07
N ALA A 500 -28.29 -21.56 -10.81
CA ALA A 500 -27.46 -21.59 -12.01
C ALA A 500 -25.97 -21.62 -11.63
N ASN A 501 -25.53 -22.75 -11.07
CA ASN A 501 -24.16 -23.07 -10.66
C ASN A 501 -23.65 -24.37 -11.30
N LEU A 502 -22.33 -24.56 -11.28
CA LEU A 502 -21.63 -25.74 -11.81
C LEU A 502 -21.02 -26.54 -10.65
N GLN A 503 -21.63 -26.47 -9.47
CA GLN A 503 -21.18 -27.17 -8.27
C GLN A 503 -20.98 -28.69 -8.51
N PRO A 504 -21.81 -29.39 -9.31
CA PRO A 504 -21.61 -30.82 -9.61
C PRO A 504 -20.42 -31.10 -10.55
N LEU A 505 -19.83 -30.09 -11.19
CA LEU A 505 -18.71 -30.26 -12.11
C LEU A 505 -17.46 -30.72 -11.31
N PRO A 506 -16.83 -31.85 -11.67
CA PRO A 506 -15.64 -32.34 -10.97
C PRO A 506 -14.48 -31.33 -11.03
N LYS A 507 -13.95 -30.97 -9.87
CA LYS A 507 -12.81 -30.04 -9.72
C LYS A 507 -11.47 -30.76 -9.84
N GLY A 508 -10.40 -30.03 -10.13
CA GLY A 508 -9.03 -30.54 -10.27
C GLY A 508 -8.73 -31.13 -11.66
N ILE A 509 -7.75 -32.02 -11.74
CA ILE A 509 -7.30 -32.60 -13.01
C ILE A 509 -8.31 -33.65 -13.49
N GLN A 510 -9.09 -33.31 -14.52
CA GLN A 510 -10.09 -34.17 -15.14
C GLN A 510 -9.66 -34.61 -16.54
N THR A 511 -10.18 -35.75 -17.01
CA THR A 511 -9.95 -36.25 -18.38
C THR A 511 -11.28 -36.39 -19.10
N TRP A 512 -11.46 -35.63 -20.18
CA TRP A 512 -12.67 -35.62 -21.02
C TRP A 512 -12.29 -35.67 -22.49
N ALA A 513 -13.04 -36.45 -23.29
CA ALA A 513 -12.76 -36.63 -24.73
C ALA A 513 -11.27 -36.93 -25.05
N GLY A 514 -10.59 -37.67 -24.16
CA GLY A 514 -9.17 -38.01 -24.28
C GLY A 514 -8.16 -36.89 -23.98
N ALA A 515 -8.61 -35.70 -23.58
CA ALA A 515 -7.77 -34.58 -23.16
C ALA A 515 -7.87 -34.33 -21.64
N LYS A 516 -6.79 -33.85 -21.03
CA LYS A 516 -6.75 -33.46 -19.62
C LYS A 516 -7.04 -31.97 -19.45
N PHE A 517 -7.73 -31.61 -18.38
CA PHE A 517 -8.08 -30.24 -18.00
C PHE A 517 -7.84 -30.02 -16.52
N ASP A 518 -7.37 -28.83 -16.13
CA ASP A 518 -7.34 -28.36 -14.74
C ASP A 518 -8.60 -27.52 -14.48
N VAL A 519 -9.59 -28.12 -13.83
CA VAL A 519 -10.95 -27.57 -13.71
C VAL A 519 -11.14 -26.94 -12.33
N ARG A 520 -11.17 -25.61 -12.24
CA ARG A 520 -11.23 -24.89 -10.95
C ARG A 520 -12.23 -23.74 -10.89
N GLY A 521 -12.45 -23.05 -12.00
CA GLY A 521 -13.34 -21.90 -12.10
C GLY A 521 -13.86 -21.70 -13.53
N LEU A 522 -14.54 -20.58 -13.76
CA LEU A 522 -15.20 -20.23 -15.02
C LEU A 522 -14.64 -18.93 -15.59
N ILE A 523 -14.64 -18.80 -16.92
CA ILE A 523 -14.46 -17.53 -17.61
C ILE A 523 -15.76 -17.23 -18.35
N GLN A 524 -16.62 -16.42 -17.74
CA GLN A 524 -17.90 -16.01 -18.30
C GLN A 524 -17.75 -14.65 -18.97
N LEU A 525 -17.81 -14.63 -20.30
CA LEU A 525 -17.85 -13.37 -21.06
C LEU A 525 -19.25 -12.76 -21.05
N ALA A 526 -19.32 -11.48 -21.39
CA ALA A 526 -20.57 -10.79 -21.69
C ALA A 526 -21.35 -11.48 -22.82
N GLY A 527 -22.68 -11.50 -22.69
CA GLY A 527 -23.60 -11.95 -23.74
C GLY A 527 -24.84 -11.07 -23.76
N LYS A 528 -25.49 -10.96 -24.93
CA LYS A 528 -26.68 -10.12 -25.11
C LYS A 528 -27.80 -10.50 -24.14
N ASN A 529 -28.23 -11.77 -24.15
CA ASN A 529 -29.29 -12.28 -23.28
C ASN A 529 -28.92 -12.15 -21.79
N LEU A 530 -27.64 -12.37 -21.45
CA LEU A 530 -27.12 -12.19 -20.11
C LEU A 530 -27.25 -10.73 -19.63
N TYR A 531 -26.92 -9.76 -20.48
CA TYR A 531 -27.05 -8.33 -20.16
C TYR A 531 -28.52 -7.89 -20.05
N GLU A 532 -29.38 -8.42 -20.93
CA GLU A 532 -30.82 -8.11 -20.95
C GLU A 532 -31.56 -8.71 -19.75
N GLN A 533 -31.20 -9.93 -19.32
CA GLN A 533 -31.87 -10.64 -18.22
C GLN A 533 -31.22 -10.40 -16.86
N SER A 534 -29.99 -9.89 -16.81
CA SER A 534 -29.34 -9.58 -15.54
C SER A 534 -29.91 -8.30 -14.92
N GLU A 535 -30.40 -8.43 -13.69
CA GLU A 535 -30.87 -7.32 -12.86
C GLU A 535 -29.70 -6.55 -12.19
N LEU A 536 -28.45 -6.90 -12.50
CA LEU A 536 -27.28 -6.15 -12.06
C LEU A 536 -27.24 -4.78 -12.74
N ASP A 537 -26.67 -3.79 -12.05
CA ASP A 537 -26.34 -2.51 -12.68
C ASP A 537 -25.20 -2.66 -13.71
N ASP A 538 -25.04 -1.65 -14.56
CA ASP A 538 -24.06 -1.66 -15.65
C ASP A 538 -22.61 -1.75 -15.18
N ALA A 539 -22.30 -1.30 -13.95
CA ALA A 539 -20.95 -1.39 -13.39
C ALA A 539 -20.61 -2.83 -13.03
N ARG A 540 -21.47 -3.49 -12.25
CA ARG A 540 -21.33 -4.90 -11.87
C ARG A 540 -21.41 -5.84 -13.07
N LYS A 541 -22.21 -5.51 -14.09
CA LYS A 541 -22.25 -6.25 -15.37
C LYS A 541 -20.88 -6.26 -16.06
N LYS A 542 -20.17 -5.14 -16.07
CA LYS A 542 -18.84 -5.04 -16.71
C LYS A 542 -17.77 -5.76 -15.90
N GLU A 543 -17.87 -5.73 -14.58
CA GLU A 543 -16.95 -6.43 -13.69
C GLU A 543 -17.06 -7.95 -13.82
N TYR A 544 -18.27 -8.49 -13.69
CA TYR A 544 -18.47 -9.94 -13.71
C TYR A 544 -18.46 -10.55 -15.10
N TYR A 545 -18.84 -9.77 -16.12
CA TYR A 545 -18.97 -10.25 -17.50
C TYR A 545 -18.16 -9.35 -18.44
N PRO A 546 -16.83 -9.52 -18.46
CA PRO A 546 -16.00 -8.78 -19.39
C PRO A 546 -16.36 -9.14 -20.83
N GLN A 547 -16.28 -8.15 -21.73
CA GLN A 547 -16.48 -8.37 -23.17
C GLN A 547 -15.33 -9.20 -23.79
N VAL A 548 -14.15 -9.17 -23.17
CA VAL A 548 -12.96 -9.85 -23.62
C VAL A 548 -12.06 -10.18 -22.43
N VAL A 549 -11.43 -11.35 -22.45
CA VAL A 549 -10.32 -11.70 -21.56
C VAL A 549 -9.07 -11.84 -22.41
N ASN A 550 -8.10 -10.95 -22.16
CA ASN A 550 -6.87 -10.85 -22.94
C ASN A 550 -5.68 -11.42 -22.18
N ASN A 551 -4.57 -11.62 -22.90
CA ASN A 551 -3.26 -11.96 -22.35
C ASN A 551 -3.17 -13.33 -21.64
N ILE A 552 -4.07 -14.28 -21.92
CA ILE A 552 -3.96 -15.67 -21.43
C ILE A 552 -2.62 -16.27 -21.85
N ARG A 553 -1.74 -16.52 -20.87
CA ARG A 553 -0.37 -16.99 -21.13
C ARG A 553 -0.35 -18.48 -21.43
N VAL A 554 -0.18 -18.82 -22.71
CA VAL A 554 0.05 -20.21 -23.14
C VAL A 554 1.54 -20.53 -23.13
N GLN A 555 2.38 -19.73 -23.83
CA GLN A 555 3.85 -19.84 -23.86
C GLN A 555 4.41 -21.27 -24.10
N LEU A 556 3.65 -22.10 -24.84
CA LEU A 556 4.02 -23.47 -25.15
C LEU A 556 3.94 -23.71 -26.66
N LYS A 557 4.81 -24.60 -27.14
CA LYS A 557 4.73 -25.13 -28.51
C LYS A 557 3.84 -26.36 -28.51
N GLY A 558 2.90 -26.44 -29.45
CA GLY A 558 1.97 -27.56 -29.56
C GLY A 558 1.28 -27.59 -30.91
N GLN A 559 0.71 -28.75 -31.25
CA GLN A 559 -0.05 -28.94 -32.49
C GLN A 559 -1.56 -28.73 -32.30
N LYS A 560 -2.07 -28.85 -31.07
CA LYS A 560 -3.48 -28.76 -30.71
C LYS A 560 -3.63 -27.96 -29.42
N ILE A 561 -4.73 -27.21 -29.32
CA ILE A 561 -5.22 -26.57 -28.10
C ILE A 561 -6.64 -27.08 -27.91
N HIS A 562 -6.94 -27.56 -26.70
CA HIS A 562 -8.26 -28.09 -26.36
C HIS A 562 -9.00 -27.08 -25.49
N PHE A 563 -10.29 -26.88 -25.77
CA PHE A 563 -11.16 -26.00 -25.02
C PHE A 563 -12.35 -26.79 -24.48
N VAL A 564 -12.74 -26.52 -23.24
CA VAL A 564 -14.04 -26.91 -22.69
C VAL A 564 -14.83 -25.62 -22.58
N HIS A 565 -15.91 -25.53 -23.33
CA HIS A 565 -16.73 -24.32 -23.41
C HIS A 565 -18.19 -24.65 -23.70
N ALA A 566 -19.04 -23.68 -23.46
CA ALA A 566 -20.46 -23.67 -23.81
C ALA A 566 -20.89 -22.21 -23.99
N SER A 567 -22.09 -21.98 -24.53
CA SER A 567 -22.76 -20.70 -24.37
C SER A 567 -23.66 -20.73 -23.14
N SER A 568 -23.99 -19.56 -22.61
CA SER A 568 -25.20 -19.36 -21.84
C SER A 568 -26.27 -18.81 -22.78
N TRP A 569 -27.44 -19.44 -22.78
CA TRP A 569 -28.52 -19.25 -23.76
C TRP A 569 -28.19 -19.78 -25.17
N TRP A 570 -29.27 -20.08 -25.89
CA TRP A 570 -29.33 -20.37 -27.31
C TRP A 570 -29.09 -19.15 -28.22
N ALA A 571 -28.66 -19.45 -29.44
CA ALA A 571 -28.59 -18.55 -30.60
C ALA A 571 -29.07 -19.29 -31.86
N ASP A 572 -29.15 -18.61 -33.00
CA ASP A 572 -29.51 -19.27 -34.25
C ASP A 572 -28.35 -20.13 -34.77
N GLU A 573 -28.66 -21.21 -35.50
CA GLU A 573 -27.63 -22.10 -36.05
C GLU A 573 -26.66 -21.32 -36.96
N ASN A 574 -25.35 -21.52 -36.76
CA ASN A 574 -24.25 -20.81 -37.42
C ASN A 574 -24.03 -19.35 -36.99
N ASP A 575 -24.76 -18.82 -36.01
CA ASP A 575 -24.45 -17.51 -35.45
C ASP A 575 -23.07 -17.49 -34.79
N LYS A 576 -22.32 -16.41 -34.99
CA LYS A 576 -21.06 -16.18 -34.29
C LYS A 576 -21.34 -15.68 -32.88
N VAL A 577 -21.12 -16.56 -31.89
CA VAL A 577 -21.36 -16.29 -30.47
C VAL A 577 -20.08 -15.96 -29.68
N GLY A 578 -18.91 -16.12 -30.31
CA GLY A 578 -17.62 -15.77 -29.71
C GLY A 578 -16.46 -15.98 -30.67
N GLU A 579 -15.24 -15.76 -30.20
CA GLU A 579 -14.02 -16.00 -30.97
C GLU A 579 -12.83 -16.25 -30.04
N TYR A 580 -11.97 -17.21 -30.39
CA TYR A 580 -10.63 -17.28 -29.84
C TYR A 580 -9.65 -16.53 -30.76
N VAL A 581 -8.82 -15.68 -30.16
CA VAL A 581 -7.73 -14.96 -30.85
C VAL A 581 -6.40 -15.50 -30.34
N VAL A 582 -5.72 -16.29 -31.17
CA VAL A 582 -4.45 -16.93 -30.83
C VAL A 582 -3.31 -16.08 -31.37
N HIS A 583 -2.42 -15.65 -30.46
CA HIS A 583 -1.22 -14.89 -30.77
C HIS A 583 0.00 -15.82 -30.75
N TYR A 584 0.68 -15.96 -31.88
CA TYR A 584 1.90 -16.74 -31.99
C TYR A 584 3.14 -15.87 -31.73
N GLU A 585 4.23 -16.50 -31.27
CA GLU A 585 5.50 -15.83 -30.94
C GLU A 585 6.10 -15.07 -32.13
N ASN A 586 5.89 -15.55 -33.36
CA ASN A 586 6.33 -14.91 -34.60
C ASN A 586 5.47 -13.68 -35.01
N GLY A 587 4.48 -13.32 -34.21
CA GLY A 587 3.54 -12.23 -34.48
C GLY A 587 2.32 -12.61 -35.32
N GLU A 588 2.20 -13.87 -35.78
CA GLU A 588 0.98 -14.34 -36.46
C GLU A 588 -0.21 -14.30 -35.49
N ILE A 589 -1.36 -13.87 -35.98
CA ILE A 589 -2.62 -13.88 -35.25
C ILE A 589 -3.61 -14.78 -35.98
N ARG A 590 -4.17 -15.77 -35.29
CA ARG A 590 -5.22 -16.65 -35.81
C ARG A 590 -6.52 -16.44 -35.05
N ARG A 591 -7.60 -16.22 -35.79
CA ARG A 591 -8.95 -16.03 -35.26
C ARG A 591 -9.79 -17.28 -35.53
N ILE A 592 -10.40 -17.83 -34.50
CA ILE A 592 -11.22 -19.04 -34.56
C ILE A 592 -12.63 -18.64 -34.10
N PRO A 593 -13.59 -18.44 -35.03
CA PRO A 593 -14.95 -18.08 -34.66
C PRO A 593 -15.64 -19.26 -33.95
N LEU A 594 -16.40 -18.94 -32.90
CA LEU A 594 -17.28 -19.89 -32.24
C LEU A 594 -18.67 -19.74 -32.84
N LEU A 595 -19.08 -20.74 -33.62
CA LEU A 595 -20.37 -20.75 -34.31
C LEU A 595 -21.33 -21.67 -33.54
N TYR A 596 -22.53 -21.18 -33.25
CA TYR A 596 -23.54 -21.92 -32.50
C TYR A 596 -23.98 -23.18 -33.27
N MET A 597 -24.11 -24.32 -32.56
CA MET A 597 -24.34 -25.68 -33.10
C MET A 597 -23.26 -26.24 -34.03
N GLN A 598 -22.20 -25.48 -34.31
CA GLN A 598 -21.00 -25.98 -34.98
C GLN A 598 -19.91 -26.28 -33.96
N SER A 599 -19.52 -25.29 -33.15
CA SER A 599 -18.41 -25.37 -32.20
C SER A 599 -18.87 -25.60 -30.76
N LEU A 600 -20.08 -25.15 -30.41
CA LEU A 600 -20.62 -25.23 -29.05
C LEU A 600 -22.15 -25.17 -29.08
N LYS A 601 -22.78 -25.43 -27.93
CA LYS A 601 -24.19 -25.15 -27.67
C LYS A 601 -24.37 -24.61 -26.25
N ASP A 602 -25.62 -24.30 -25.89
CA ASP A 602 -25.99 -23.91 -24.53
C ASP A 602 -25.53 -24.98 -23.52
N TRP A 603 -25.04 -24.53 -22.36
CA TRP A 603 -24.66 -25.40 -21.25
C TRP A 603 -25.88 -26.14 -20.68
N TRP A 604 -27.05 -25.52 -20.76
CA TRP A 604 -28.32 -26.10 -20.34
C TRP A 604 -28.95 -26.90 -21.47
N THR A 605 -29.12 -28.22 -21.28
CA THR A 605 -29.59 -29.10 -22.35
C THR A 605 -30.61 -30.12 -21.85
N THR A 606 -31.49 -30.55 -22.74
CA THR A 606 -32.40 -31.68 -22.52
C THR A 606 -31.88 -32.95 -23.19
N PRO A 607 -32.28 -34.16 -22.74
CA PRO A 607 -31.77 -35.42 -23.27
C PRO A 607 -31.92 -35.64 -24.78
N ASN A 608 -32.79 -34.88 -25.46
CA ASN A 608 -33.04 -35.00 -26.90
C ASN A 608 -32.42 -33.86 -27.72
N ASP A 609 -31.66 -32.96 -27.08
CA ASP A 609 -31.06 -31.84 -27.80
C ASP A 609 -29.95 -32.32 -28.74
N PRO A 610 -29.89 -31.82 -29.98
CA PRO A 610 -28.82 -32.17 -30.90
C PRO A 610 -27.44 -31.82 -30.33
N THR A 611 -26.41 -32.55 -30.74
CA THR A 611 -25.02 -32.23 -30.44
C THR A 611 -24.44 -31.32 -31.52
N PRO A 612 -23.49 -30.42 -31.18
CA PRO A 612 -22.80 -29.63 -32.18
C PRO A 612 -22.05 -30.51 -33.20
N GLN A 613 -21.87 -30.03 -34.43
CA GLN A 613 -21.26 -30.81 -35.51
C GLN A 613 -19.75 -31.06 -35.31
N ASN A 614 -19.03 -30.08 -34.75
CA ASN A 614 -17.57 -30.09 -34.64
C ASN A 614 -17.09 -30.05 -33.17
N ALA A 615 -17.93 -30.48 -32.23
CA ALA A 615 -17.58 -30.60 -30.83
C ALA A 615 -18.21 -31.83 -30.18
N GLU A 616 -17.54 -32.37 -29.17
CA GLU A 616 -18.00 -33.50 -28.38
C GLU A 616 -18.47 -33.02 -27.01
N ILE A 617 -19.42 -33.75 -26.40
CA ILE A 617 -19.87 -33.46 -25.05
C ILE A 617 -18.80 -33.94 -24.05
N ALA A 618 -18.10 -32.99 -23.42
CA ALA A 618 -17.03 -33.28 -22.48
C ALA A 618 -17.55 -33.84 -21.13
N TRP A 619 -18.66 -33.31 -20.64
CA TRP A 619 -19.27 -33.68 -19.36
C TRP A 619 -20.77 -33.37 -19.36
N GLN A 620 -21.55 -34.13 -18.58
CA GLN A 620 -22.97 -33.89 -18.31
C GLN A 620 -23.23 -34.08 -16.82
N GLY A 621 -24.12 -33.26 -16.28
CA GLY A 621 -24.62 -33.36 -14.90
C GLY A 621 -26.00 -32.73 -14.79
N GLN A 622 -26.51 -32.69 -13.56
CA GLN A 622 -27.78 -32.05 -13.21
C GLN A 622 -27.50 -31.07 -12.09
N ASN A 623 -28.06 -29.86 -12.16
CA ASN A 623 -28.23 -29.00 -10.98
C ASN A 623 -29.70 -29.10 -10.52
N GLU A 624 -29.98 -28.67 -9.29
CA GLU A 624 -31.33 -28.64 -8.71
C GLU A 624 -32.02 -27.30 -8.94
#